data_AF-A0A7W6BTV8-F1
#
_entry.id   AF-A0A7W6BTV8-F1
#
_cell.length_a   1.000
_cell.length_b   1.000
_cell.length_c   1.000
_cell.angle_alpha   90.00
_cell.angle_beta   90.00
_cell.angle_gamma   90.00
#
_symmetry.space_group_name_H-M   'P 1'
#
loop_
_entity.id
_entity.type
_entity.pdbx_description
1 polymer ?
#
loop_
_entity_poly.entity_id
_entity_poly.type
_entity_poly.pdbx_seq_one_letter_code
_entity_poly.pdbx_strand_id
1 'polypeptide(L)'
;MANLAAPGGTPLDTTVRTVIENPAGSGEVRGYDVAFINTDGQVSASLTACRVVYADAGKGVRAFLPLNYPVRALDMATRRLVLGPGDKLEASASAPGDITAHVQQYYAEKTA
;
A
#
# COMPACT_ATOMS: atom_id res chain seq x y z
N MET A 1 23.48 -12.64 0.62
CA MET A 1 22.15 -12.41 1.21
C MET A 1 21.20 -12.17 0.04
N ALA A 2 20.16 -12.99 -0.10
CA ALA A 2 19.25 -12.92 -1.25
C ALA A 2 18.31 -11.72 -1.06
N ASN A 3 18.38 -10.76 -1.97
CA ASN A 3 17.45 -9.64 -2.01
C ASN A 3 16.07 -10.21 -2.40
N LEU A 4 15.19 -10.37 -1.40
CA LEU A 4 13.82 -10.89 -1.55
C LEU A 4 12.87 -9.86 -2.18
N ALA A 5 13.37 -8.69 -2.59
CA ALA A 5 12.59 -7.75 -3.38
C ALA A 5 12.18 -8.42 -4.70
N ALA A 6 10.97 -8.95 -4.75
CA ALA A 6 10.37 -9.39 -5.99
C ALA A 6 10.35 -8.20 -6.96
N PRO A 7 10.73 -8.39 -8.24
CA PRO A 7 10.70 -7.31 -9.23
C PRO A 7 9.31 -6.66 -9.29
N GLY A 8 9.23 -5.32 -9.29
CA GLY A 8 8.00 -4.58 -9.56
C GLY A 8 7.21 -4.06 -8.36
N GLY A 9 7.75 -4.13 -7.13
CA GLY A 9 7.15 -3.50 -5.95
C GLY A 9 7.71 -2.09 -5.65
N THR A 10 6.96 -1.29 -4.90
CA THR A 10 7.39 0.03 -4.41
C THR A 10 8.08 -0.13 -3.06
N PRO A 11 9.40 0.07 -2.95
CA PRO A 11 10.07 0.04 -1.65
C PRO A 11 9.57 1.20 -0.79
N LEU A 12 9.30 0.92 0.48
CA LEU A 12 8.88 1.92 1.46
C LEU A 12 10.10 2.51 2.19
N ASP A 13 9.92 3.72 2.69
CA ASP A 13 10.86 4.36 3.60
C ASP A 13 10.15 4.88 4.85
N THR A 14 10.89 5.60 5.68
CA THR A 14 10.36 6.22 6.90
C THR A 14 9.40 7.37 6.64
N THR A 15 9.26 7.81 5.38
CA THR A 15 8.37 8.90 4.99
C THR A 15 7.09 8.32 4.39
N VAL A 16 5.96 8.95 4.68
CA VAL A 16 4.69 8.57 4.05
C VAL A 16 4.78 8.85 2.55
N ARG A 17 4.60 7.81 1.73
CA ARG A 17 4.62 7.88 0.27
C ARG A 17 3.38 7.24 -0.34
N THR A 18 2.99 7.71 -1.52
CA THR A 18 1.91 7.10 -2.30
C THR A 18 2.37 5.76 -2.84
N VAL A 19 1.65 4.69 -2.47
CA VAL A 19 1.88 3.32 -2.96
C VAL A 19 1.09 3.08 -4.24
N ILE A 20 -0.15 3.58 -4.27
CA ILE A 20 -1.00 3.56 -5.45
C ILE A 20 -1.96 4.74 -5.43
N GLU A 21 -2.28 5.23 -6.62
CA GLU A 21 -3.28 6.26 -6.87
C GLU A 21 -4.21 5.78 -7.99
N ASN A 22 -5.51 5.91 -7.80
CA ASN A 22 -6.46 5.78 -8.89
C ASN A 22 -6.61 7.17 -9.55
N PRO A 23 -6.25 7.36 -10.84
CA PRO A 23 -6.28 8.67 -11.46
C PRO A 23 -7.65 9.34 -11.36
N ALA A 24 -7.70 10.60 -10.92
CA ALA A 24 -8.94 11.36 -10.75
C ALA A 24 -9.73 11.51 -12.07
N GLY A 25 -9.04 11.59 -13.21
CA GLY A 25 -9.67 11.70 -14.53
C GLY A 25 -10.18 10.37 -15.11
N SER A 26 -10.04 9.25 -14.41
CA SER A 26 -10.45 7.94 -14.93
C SER A 26 -11.97 7.78 -15.01
N GLY A 27 -12.71 8.39 -14.08
CA GLY A 27 -14.13 8.09 -13.89
C GLY A 27 -14.38 6.61 -13.57
N GLU A 28 -13.36 5.88 -13.12
CA GLU A 28 -13.42 4.45 -12.83
C GLU A 28 -13.19 4.17 -11.35
N VAL A 29 -13.92 3.20 -10.80
CA VAL A 29 -13.62 2.58 -9.52
C VAL A 29 -12.74 1.37 -9.76
N ARG A 30 -11.64 1.24 -9.02
CA ARG A 30 -10.64 0.18 -9.23
C ARG A 30 -10.39 -0.63 -7.97
N GLY A 31 -10.32 -1.95 -8.14
CA GLY A 31 -10.01 -2.91 -7.08
C GLY A 31 -8.54 -3.32 -7.12
N TYR A 32 -7.87 -3.24 -5.96
CA TYR A 32 -6.46 -3.57 -5.79
C TYR A 32 -6.24 -4.59 -4.68
N ASP A 33 -5.41 -5.58 -4.95
CA ASP A 33 -4.73 -6.41 -3.96
C ASP A 33 -3.38 -5.74 -3.65
N VAL A 34 -3.15 -5.41 -2.38
CA VAL A 34 -1.89 -4.82 -1.91
C VAL A 34 -1.23 -5.78 -0.94
N ALA A 35 -0.02 -6.21 -1.25
CA ALA A 35 0.81 -7.05 -0.41
C ALA A 35 2.02 -6.26 0.11
N PHE A 36 2.17 -6.17 1.43
CA PHE A 36 3.37 -5.65 2.06
C PHE A 36 4.28 -6.82 2.44
N ILE A 37 5.47 -6.83 1.86
CA ILE A 37 6.44 -7.91 2.01
C ILE A 37 7.64 -7.36 2.77
N ASN A 38 8.03 -8.05 3.84
CA ASN A 38 9.28 -7.76 4.54
C ASN A 38 10.46 -8.33 3.73
N THR A 39 11.28 -7.43 3.20
CA THR A 39 12.41 -7.75 2.31
C THR A 39 13.70 -8.07 3.04
N ASP A 40 13.85 -7.60 4.28
CA ASP A 40 14.99 -7.95 5.13
C ASP A 40 14.91 -9.44 5.52
N GLY A 41 13.71 -9.95 5.82
CA GLY A 41 13.47 -11.38 6.06
C GLY A 41 14.18 -11.96 7.29
N GLN A 42 14.88 -11.11 8.06
CA GLN A 42 15.61 -11.46 9.29
C GLN A 42 14.92 -10.87 10.52
N VAL A 43 14.52 -9.60 10.45
CA VAL A 43 13.84 -8.89 11.55
C VAL A 43 12.43 -8.51 11.14
N SER A 44 11.47 -8.55 12.08
CA SER A 44 10.12 -8.02 11.80
C SER A 44 10.20 -6.51 11.60
N ALA A 45 9.72 -6.03 10.46
CA ALA A 45 9.58 -4.62 10.15
C ALA A 45 8.14 -4.16 10.46
N SER A 46 7.92 -2.86 10.58
CA SER A 46 6.58 -2.32 10.83
C SER A 46 6.18 -1.31 9.79
N LEU A 47 4.92 -1.37 9.35
CA LEU A 47 4.28 -0.25 8.66
C LEU A 47 3.93 0.80 9.70
N THR A 48 4.66 1.91 9.68
CA THR A 48 4.45 3.03 10.62
C THR A 48 3.17 3.79 10.30
N ALA A 49 2.82 3.89 9.02
CA ALA A 49 1.53 4.37 8.55
C ALA A 49 1.08 3.56 7.34
N CYS A 50 -0.23 3.32 7.25
CA CYS A 50 -0.86 2.73 6.07
C CYS A 50 -2.32 3.19 6.01
N ARG A 51 -2.63 4.09 5.07
CA ARG A 51 -3.89 4.84 5.06
C ARG A 51 -4.38 5.09 3.64
N VAL A 52 -5.70 5.06 3.48
CA VAL A 52 -6.37 5.55 2.28
C VAL A 52 -6.66 7.03 2.46
N VAL A 53 -6.27 7.83 1.48
CA VAL A 53 -6.65 9.25 1.38
C VAL A 53 -7.69 9.33 0.27
N TYR A 54 -8.90 9.73 0.65
CA TYR A 54 -10.00 9.87 -0.30
C TYR A 54 -9.90 11.23 -1.01
N ALA A 55 -10.21 11.27 -2.31
CA ALA A 55 -10.30 12.52 -3.06
C ALA A 55 -11.46 13.40 -2.59
N ASP A 56 -12.55 12.76 -2.15
CA ASP A 56 -13.67 13.43 -1.52
C ASP A 56 -13.26 13.96 -0.14
N ALA A 57 -13.16 15.29 -0.03
CA ALA A 57 -12.81 15.99 1.20
C ALA A 57 -13.76 15.65 2.37
N GLY A 58 -15.00 15.22 2.10
CA GLY A 58 -15.95 14.77 3.12
C GLY A 58 -15.63 13.40 3.72
N LYS A 59 -14.84 12.56 3.03
CA LYS A 59 -14.43 11.22 3.50
C LYS A 59 -13.07 11.21 4.19
N GLY A 60 -12.22 12.20 3.91
CA GLY A 60 -10.96 12.43 4.61
C GLY A 60 -9.95 11.29 4.47
N VAL A 61 -9.29 10.94 5.59
CA VAL A 61 -8.22 9.92 5.63
C VAL A 61 -8.64 8.78 6.54
N ARG A 62 -8.49 7.53 6.07
CA ARG A 62 -8.84 6.32 6.82
C ARG A 62 -7.65 5.38 6.95
N ALA A 63 -7.41 4.87 8.15
CA ALA A 63 -6.43 3.82 8.38
C ALA A 63 -6.81 2.54 7.60
N PHE A 64 -5.90 2.07 6.75
CA PHE A 64 -6.07 0.83 6.00
C PHE A 64 -5.57 -0.38 6.79
N LEU A 65 -4.44 -0.20 7.49
CA LEU A 65 -3.96 -1.09 8.53
C LEU A 65 -3.78 -0.28 9.83
N PRO A 66 -3.79 -0.95 11.00
CA PRO A 66 -3.43 -0.31 12.25
C PRO A 66 -2.09 0.43 12.18
N LEU A 67 -1.93 1.46 13.00
CA LEU A 67 -0.64 2.12 13.19
C LEU A 67 0.38 1.10 13.73
N ASN A 68 1.63 1.21 13.27
CA ASN A 68 2.71 0.29 13.63
C ASN A 68 2.37 -1.18 13.39
N TYR A 69 1.72 -1.47 12.25
CA TYR A 69 1.35 -2.83 11.90
C TYR A 69 2.61 -3.67 11.60
N PRO A 70 2.83 -4.79 12.31
CA PRO A 70 4.03 -5.61 12.12
C PRO A 70 3.90 -6.47 10.84
N VAL A 71 4.91 -6.42 9.98
CA VAL A 71 5.11 -7.33 8.87
C VAL A 71 6.23 -8.29 9.25
N ARG A 72 5.86 -9.51 9.62
CA ARG A 72 6.79 -10.53 10.11
C ARG A 72 7.81 -10.89 9.03
N ALA A 73 8.98 -11.34 9.47
CA ALA A 73 9.99 -11.89 8.59
C ALA A 73 9.40 -13.06 7.78
N LEU A 74 9.66 -13.07 6.46
CA LEU A 74 9.16 -14.07 5.51
C LEU A 74 7.62 -14.15 5.41
N ASP A 75 6.91 -13.16 5.93
CA ASP A 75 5.45 -13.06 5.86
C ASP A 75 5.03 -11.98 4.86
N MET A 76 3.78 -12.05 4.43
CA MET A 76 3.16 -11.03 3.58
C MET A 76 1.83 -10.59 4.18
N ALA A 77 1.68 -9.28 4.36
CA ALA A 77 0.41 -8.70 4.75
C ALA A 77 -0.37 -8.29 3.50
N THR A 78 -1.27 -9.16 3.04
CA THR A 78 -2.11 -8.91 1.86
C THR A 78 -3.48 -8.38 2.26
N ARG A 79 -3.90 -7.29 1.63
CA ARG A 79 -5.22 -6.68 1.84
C ARG A 79 -5.83 -6.22 0.52
N ARG A 80 -7.15 -6.33 0.44
CA ARG A 80 -7.95 -5.78 -0.65
C ARG A 80 -8.45 -4.41 -0.31
N LEU A 81 -8.44 -3.54 -1.31
CA LEU A 81 -9.06 -2.24 -1.23
C LEU A 81 -9.66 -1.85 -2.58
N VAL A 82 -10.62 -0.94 -2.51
CA VAL A 82 -11.26 -0.34 -3.68
C VAL A 82 -11.05 1.16 -3.60
N LEU A 83 -10.53 1.76 -4.67
CA LEU A 83 -10.28 3.19 -4.79
C LEU A 83 -11.25 3.78 -5.81
N GLY A 84 -11.95 4.84 -5.44
CA GLY A 84 -12.64 5.70 -6.38
C GLY A 84 -11.65 6.60 -7.14
N PRO A 85 -12.13 7.34 -8.16
CA PRO A 85 -11.31 8.29 -8.89
C PRO A 85 -10.66 9.32 -7.95
N GLY A 86 -9.33 9.42 -8.00
CA GLY A 86 -8.52 10.34 -7.20
C GLY A 86 -8.14 9.83 -5.82
N ASP A 87 -8.71 8.71 -5.36
CA ASP A 87 -8.31 8.12 -4.09
C ASP A 87 -6.90 7.51 -4.21
N LYS A 88 -6.15 7.53 -3.11
CA LYS A 88 -4.80 6.98 -3.04
C LYS A 88 -4.55 6.19 -1.75
N LEU A 89 -3.67 5.21 -1.84
CA LEU A 89 -3.10 4.52 -0.68
C LEU A 89 -1.72 5.09 -0.39
N GLU A 90 -1.51 5.52 0.84
CA GLU A 90 -0.22 5.96 1.35
C GLU A 90 0.30 5.01 2.41
N ALA A 91 1.61 4.74 2.41
CA ALA A 91 2.26 3.93 3.42
C ALA A 91 3.69 4.39 3.73
N SER A 92 4.19 3.99 4.90
CA SER A 92 5.58 4.16 5.34
C SER A 92 6.01 2.97 6.18
N ALA A 93 7.32 2.72 6.22
CA ALA A 93 7.96 1.66 6.99
C ALA A 93 8.74 2.21 8.19
N SER A 94 9.16 1.31 9.07
CA SER A 94 10.02 1.60 10.22
C SER A 94 11.45 1.95 9.82
N ALA A 95 11.94 1.39 8.71
CA ALA A 95 13.23 1.75 8.13
C ALA A 95 13.18 1.69 6.59
N PRO A 96 14.11 2.38 5.89
CA PRO A 96 14.17 2.40 4.44
C PRO A 96 14.50 1.03 3.84
N GLY A 97 13.65 0.55 2.94
CA GLY A 97 13.90 -0.68 2.17
C GLY A 97 13.55 -1.98 2.90
N ASP A 98 13.04 -1.93 4.13
CA ASP A 98 12.64 -3.11 4.90
C ASP A 98 11.33 -3.74 4.42
N ILE A 99 10.43 -2.90 3.87
CA ILE A 99 9.13 -3.32 3.39
C ILE A 99 8.97 -2.86 1.95
N THR A 100 8.53 -3.78 1.10
CA THR A 100 8.13 -3.49 -0.28
C THR A 100 6.63 -3.68 -0.44
N ALA A 101 5.95 -2.70 -1.00
CA ALA A 101 4.53 -2.76 -1.32
C ALA A 101 4.33 -3.23 -2.77
N HIS A 102 3.65 -4.35 -2.96
CA HIS A 102 3.26 -4.87 -4.25
C HIS A 102 1.77 -4.62 -4.46
N VAL A 103 1.42 -4.08 -5.62
CA VAL A 103 0.03 -3.77 -5.94
C VAL A 103 -0.37 -4.46 -7.22
N GLN A 104 -1.48 -5.19 -7.17
CA GLN A 104 -2.09 -5.84 -8.31
C GLN A 104 -3.53 -5.35 -8.46
N GLN A 105 -3.85 -4.77 -9.61
CA GLN A 105 -5.23 -4.48 -9.95
C GLN A 105 -5.94 -5.79 -10.33
N TYR A 106 -7.08 -6.07 -9.71
CA TYR A 106 -7.91 -7.23 -10.08
C TYR A 106 -9.21 -6.82 -10.78
N TYR A 107 -9.60 -5.54 -10.70
CA TYR A 107 -10.88 -5.06 -11.23
C TYR A 107 -10.86 -3.56 -11.57
N ALA A 108 -11.65 -3.17 -12.57
CA ALA A 108 -11.98 -1.77 -12.89
C ALA A 108 -13.41 -1.68 -13.45
N GLU A 109 -14.21 -0.75 -12.93
CA GLU A 109 -15.56 -0.43 -13.41
C GLU A 109 -15.66 1.04 -13.75
N LYS A 110 -16.38 1.39 -14.81
CA LYS A 110 -16.78 2.79 -15.01
C LYS A 110 -17.87 3.15 -14.03
N THR A 111 -17.65 4.22 -13.29
CA THR A 111 -18.73 4.90 -12.56
C THR A 111 -19.59 5.62 -13.58
N ALA A 112 -20.89 5.31 -13.59
CA ALA A 112 -21.88 5.84 -14.53
C ALA A 112 -22.10 7.35 -14.39
#